data_AF-A0A640KEP1-F1
#
_entry.id   AF-A0A640KEP1-F1
#
_cell.length_a   1.000
_cell.length_b   1.000
_cell.length_c   1.000
_cell.angle_alpha   90.00
_cell.angle_beta   90.00
_cell.angle_gamma   90.00
#
_symmetry.space_group_name_H-M   'P 1'
#
loop_
_entity.id
_entity.type
_entity.pdbx_description
1 polymer ?
#
loop_
_entity_poly.entity_id
_entity_poly.type
_entity_poly.pdbx_seq_one_letter_code
_entity_poly.pdbx_strand_id
1 'polypeptide(L)'
;MLSFTFALFLSSKQLTHGPLATHTRKQSFRQSKTALQMSRLRSQTQRTNFHLQQKLNQDFGARQRCFAQERRSMQRAAEDLMYDRAYHAARRDGRAGQAYRTTKDRGAEMATARQLLQMQESTRRLMKNGRAQRTESFRAQKQWNR
;
A
#
# COMPACT_ATOMS: atom_id res chain seq x y z
N MET A 1 -11.29 -53.10 50.16
CA MET A 1 -12.08 -52.73 48.97
C MET A 1 -11.30 -51.68 48.20
N LEU A 2 -10.74 -52.03 47.03
CA LEU A 2 -9.99 -51.10 46.19
C LEU A 2 -10.77 -50.87 44.90
N SER A 3 -11.42 -49.72 44.80
CA SER A 3 -12.14 -49.26 43.62
C SER A 3 -11.15 -48.61 42.67
N PHE A 4 -10.80 -49.27 41.56
CA PHE A 4 -10.02 -48.68 40.48
C PHE A 4 -10.95 -47.86 39.57
N THR A 5 -10.92 -46.53 39.69
CA THR A 5 -11.50 -45.63 38.69
C THR A 5 -10.55 -45.54 37.50
N PHE A 6 -10.83 -46.34 36.47
CA PHE A 6 -10.13 -46.24 35.18
C PHE A 6 -10.63 -44.97 34.46
N ALA A 7 -9.81 -43.93 34.43
CA ALA A 7 -10.07 -42.78 33.58
C ALA A 7 -9.85 -43.19 32.12
N LEU A 8 -10.95 -43.46 31.40
CA LEU A 8 -10.93 -43.68 29.96
C LEU A 8 -10.53 -42.37 29.26
N PHE A 9 -9.24 -42.23 28.96
CA PHE A 9 -8.73 -41.20 28.05
C PHE A 9 -9.15 -41.52 26.61
N LEU A 10 -10.43 -41.30 26.31
CA LEU A 10 -10.99 -41.41 24.97
C LEU A 10 -10.41 -40.27 24.10
N SER A 11 -9.64 -40.65 23.08
CA SER A 11 -9.14 -39.71 22.09
C SER A 11 -10.31 -39.09 21.31
N SER A 12 -10.24 -37.80 21.00
CA SER A 12 -11.25 -37.12 20.15
C SER A 12 -11.44 -37.79 18.78
N LYS A 13 -10.44 -38.53 18.30
CA LYS A 13 -10.52 -39.34 17.06
C LYS A 13 -11.37 -40.60 17.22
N GLN A 14 -11.50 -41.15 18.44
CA GLN A 14 -12.35 -42.32 18.73
C GLN A 14 -13.83 -41.94 18.88
N LEU A 15 -14.13 -40.69 19.27
CA LEU A 15 -15.50 -40.18 19.39
C LEU A 15 -16.14 -39.80 18.04
N THR A 16 -15.33 -39.57 17.01
CA THR A 16 -15.80 -39.17 15.66
C THR A 16 -16.13 -40.35 14.76
N HIS A 17 -15.53 -41.53 15.01
CA HIS A 17 -15.67 -42.72 14.16
C HIS A 17 -15.91 -44.04 14.92
N GLY A 18 -16.01 -44.00 16.26
CA GLY A 18 -16.27 -45.18 17.10
C GLY A 18 -17.75 -45.41 17.44
N PRO A 19 -18.08 -46.47 18.19
CA PRO A 19 -19.46 -46.85 18.55
C PRO A 19 -20.20 -45.82 19.41
N LEU A 20 -19.50 -44.79 19.92
CA LEU A 20 -20.05 -43.66 20.67
C LEU A 20 -20.29 -42.41 19.79
N ALA A 21 -20.14 -42.51 18.46
CA ALA A 21 -20.35 -41.38 17.57
C ALA A 21 -21.82 -40.95 17.57
N THR A 22 -22.10 -39.74 18.07
CA THR A 22 -23.44 -39.14 18.14
C THR A 22 -23.99 -38.69 16.78
N HIS A 23 -23.21 -38.82 15.70
CA HIS A 23 -23.57 -38.40 14.35
C HIS A 23 -23.88 -39.57 13.43
N THR A 24 -25.06 -39.54 12.81
CA THR A 24 -25.43 -40.52 11.79
C THR A 24 -24.55 -40.38 10.54
N ARG A 25 -24.31 -41.48 9.79
CA ARG A 25 -23.52 -41.48 8.53
C ARG A 25 -23.99 -40.42 7.52
N LYS A 26 -25.29 -40.11 7.49
CA LYS A 26 -25.87 -39.05 6.64
C LYS A 26 -25.47 -37.64 7.12
N GLN A 27 -25.35 -37.43 8.43
CA GLN A 27 -24.96 -36.15 9.02
C GLN A 27 -23.47 -35.86 8.81
N SER A 28 -22.60 -36.85 8.97
CA SER A 28 -21.16 -36.71 8.69
C SER A 28 -20.87 -36.44 7.21
N PHE A 29 -21.59 -37.09 6.29
CA PHE A 29 -21.49 -36.82 4.85
C PHE A 29 -21.99 -35.41 4.46
N ARG A 30 -23.04 -34.91 5.13
CA ARG A 30 -23.49 -33.52 4.93
C ARG A 30 -22.47 -32.52 5.47
N GLN A 31 -21.88 -32.77 6.64
CA GLN A 31 -20.81 -31.95 7.21
C GLN A 31 -19.56 -31.94 6.33
N SER A 32 -19.19 -33.06 5.72
CA SER A 32 -18.06 -33.09 4.78
C SER A 32 -18.37 -32.31 3.50
N LYS A 33 -19.60 -32.38 2.99
CA LYS A 33 -20.05 -31.59 1.84
C LYS A 33 -20.07 -30.08 2.14
N THR A 34 -20.58 -29.66 3.30
CA THR A 34 -20.57 -28.24 3.70
C THR A 34 -19.15 -27.76 3.96
N ALA A 35 -18.28 -28.56 4.59
CA ALA A 35 -16.87 -28.24 4.77
C ALA A 35 -16.16 -28.05 3.42
N LEU A 36 -16.47 -28.89 2.43
CA LEU A 36 -15.90 -28.80 1.09
C LEU A 36 -16.41 -27.56 0.32
N GLN A 37 -17.69 -27.21 0.44
CA GLN A 37 -18.24 -25.96 -0.09
C GLN A 37 -17.60 -24.72 0.57
N MET A 38 -17.45 -24.72 1.89
CA MET A 38 -16.78 -23.64 2.63
C MET A 38 -15.30 -23.52 2.26
N SER A 39 -14.62 -24.64 1.98
CA SER A 39 -13.25 -24.64 1.48
C SER A 39 -13.14 -23.98 0.10
N ARG A 40 -14.03 -24.35 -0.83
CA ARG A 40 -14.09 -23.74 -2.17
C ARG A 40 -14.36 -22.25 -2.08
N LEU A 41 -15.32 -21.83 -1.26
CA LEU A 41 -15.66 -20.43 -1.06
C LEU A 41 -14.48 -19.64 -0.48
N ARG A 42 -13.80 -20.18 0.55
CA ARG A 42 -12.58 -19.56 1.09
C ARG A 42 -11.49 -19.42 0.03
N SER A 43 -11.26 -20.45 -0.79
CA SER A 43 -10.27 -20.38 -1.87
C SER A 43 -10.61 -19.32 -2.90
N GLN A 44 -11.89 -19.22 -3.30
CA GLN A 44 -12.36 -18.19 -4.22
C GLN A 44 -12.17 -16.78 -3.63
N THR A 45 -12.57 -16.56 -2.38
CA THR A 45 -12.37 -15.28 -1.68
C THR A 45 -10.89 -14.93 -1.52
N GLN A 46 -10.02 -15.90 -1.27
CA GLN A 46 -8.57 -15.66 -1.20
C GLN A 46 -8.01 -15.21 -2.56
N ARG A 47 -8.46 -15.83 -3.65
CA ARG A 47 -8.05 -15.44 -5.01
C ARG A 47 -8.52 -14.04 -5.37
N THR A 48 -9.79 -13.71 -5.09
CA THR A 48 -10.32 -12.36 -5.38
C THR A 48 -9.62 -11.30 -4.54
N ASN A 49 -9.38 -11.56 -3.25
CA ASN A 49 -8.63 -10.66 -2.38
C ASN A 49 -7.18 -10.46 -2.88
N PHE A 50 -6.52 -11.53 -3.32
CA PHE A 50 -5.17 -11.43 -3.89
C PHE A 50 -5.14 -10.56 -5.15
N HIS A 51 -6.08 -10.77 -6.09
CA HIS A 51 -6.18 -9.95 -7.30
C HIS A 51 -6.44 -8.48 -6.98
N LEU A 52 -7.33 -8.20 -6.02
CA LEU A 52 -7.61 -6.84 -5.57
C LEU A 52 -6.36 -6.18 -4.96
N GLN A 53 -5.63 -6.89 -4.10
CA GLN A 53 -4.36 -6.41 -3.54
C GLN A 53 -3.32 -6.14 -4.64
N GLN A 54 -3.21 -7.02 -5.63
CA GLN A 54 -2.29 -6.84 -6.75
C GLN A 54 -2.64 -5.58 -7.55
N LYS A 55 -3.91 -5.36 -7.87
CA LYS A 55 -4.36 -4.15 -8.57
C LYS A 55 -4.07 -2.89 -7.78
N LEU A 56 -4.39 -2.87 -6.48
CA LEU A 56 -4.09 -1.74 -5.60
C LEU A 56 -2.58 -1.45 -5.51
N ASN A 57 -1.73 -2.49 -5.53
CA ASN A 57 -0.28 -2.33 -5.56
C ASN A 57 0.20 -1.68 -6.86
N GLN A 58 -0.35 -2.08 -8.00
CA GLN A 58 -0.02 -1.50 -9.30
C GLN A 58 -0.43 -0.02 -9.37
N ASP A 59 -1.67 0.30 -8.98
CA ASP A 59 -2.18 1.67 -8.96
C ASP A 59 -1.34 2.57 -8.05
N PHE A 60 -0.96 2.06 -6.88
CA PHE A 60 -0.11 2.79 -5.95
C PHE A 60 1.30 3.00 -6.53
N GLY A 61 1.89 1.98 -7.14
CA GLY A 61 3.19 2.08 -7.80
C GLY A 61 3.18 3.07 -8.95
N ALA A 62 2.08 3.15 -9.71
CA ALA A 62 1.90 4.17 -10.74
C ALA A 62 1.86 5.58 -10.14
N ARG A 63 1.03 5.81 -9.13
CA ARG A 63 0.95 7.12 -8.42
C ARG A 63 2.30 7.53 -7.84
N GLN A 64 3.04 6.60 -7.23
CA GLN A 64 4.35 6.89 -6.65
C GLN A 64 5.36 7.36 -7.72
N ARG A 65 5.31 6.77 -8.92
CA ARG A 65 6.15 7.20 -10.05
C ARG A 65 5.75 8.60 -10.53
N CYS A 66 4.46 8.89 -10.67
CA CYS A 66 3.98 10.23 -11.03
C CYS A 66 4.45 11.28 -10.03
N PHE A 67 4.23 11.07 -8.73
CA PHE A 67 4.70 12.01 -7.70
C PHE A 67 6.22 12.18 -7.68
N ALA A 68 6.98 11.10 -7.93
CA ALA A 68 8.44 11.21 -8.02
C ALA A 68 8.87 12.05 -9.23
N GLN A 69 8.18 11.92 -10.37
CA GLN A 69 8.42 12.72 -11.57
C GLN A 69 8.06 14.19 -11.34
N GLU A 70 6.90 14.48 -10.78
CA GLU A 70 6.46 15.84 -10.43
C GLU A 70 7.41 16.53 -9.46
N ARG A 71 7.92 15.80 -8.46
CA ARG A 71 8.91 16.34 -7.54
C ARG A 71 10.21 16.72 -8.23
N ARG A 72 10.67 15.90 -9.18
CA ARG A 72 11.88 16.20 -9.97
C ARG A 72 11.66 17.38 -10.90
N SER A 73 10.48 17.51 -11.51
CA SER A 73 10.18 18.66 -12.37
C SER A 73 10.08 19.95 -11.57
N MET A 74 9.42 19.95 -10.41
CA MET A 74 9.39 21.12 -9.50
C MET A 74 10.78 21.53 -9.05
N GLN A 75 11.62 20.57 -8.66
CA GLN A 75 12.99 20.85 -8.25
C GLN A 75 13.80 21.44 -9.41
N ARG A 76 13.76 20.84 -10.61
CA ARG A 76 14.47 21.35 -11.78
C ARG A 76 13.99 22.74 -12.18
N ALA A 77 12.68 22.99 -12.18
CA ALA A 77 12.12 24.31 -12.47
C ALA A 77 12.57 25.36 -11.44
N ALA A 78 12.63 25.01 -10.16
CA ALA A 78 13.17 25.88 -9.12
C ALA A 78 14.67 26.17 -9.35
N GLU A 79 15.47 25.15 -9.66
CA GLU A 79 16.89 25.30 -9.99
C GLU A 79 17.10 26.18 -11.23
N ASP A 80 16.31 25.98 -12.29
CA ASP A 80 16.41 26.75 -13.52
C ASP A 80 16.07 28.23 -13.30
N LEU A 81 15.10 28.52 -12.43
CA LEU A 81 14.79 29.88 -11.97
C LEU A 81 15.93 30.43 -11.09
N MET A 82 16.44 29.66 -10.14
CA MET A 82 17.51 30.13 -9.23
C MET A 82 18.83 30.39 -9.93
N TYR A 83 19.20 29.60 -10.93
CA TYR A 83 20.50 29.69 -11.61
C TYR A 83 20.42 30.38 -12.96
N ASP A 84 19.28 30.98 -13.30
CA ASP A 84 19.09 31.74 -14.54
C ASP A 84 19.48 30.93 -15.78
N ARG A 85 19.27 29.60 -15.75
CA ARG A 85 19.77 28.69 -16.79
C ARG A 85 19.15 29.02 -18.15
N ALA A 86 17.88 29.39 -18.17
CA ALA A 86 17.18 29.85 -19.39
C ALA A 86 17.75 31.16 -19.94
N TYR A 87 18.15 32.09 -19.06
CA TYR A 87 18.77 33.35 -19.46
C TYR A 87 20.18 33.14 -20.03
N HIS A 88 20.98 32.27 -19.40
CA HIS A 88 22.29 31.91 -19.92
C HIS A 88 22.22 31.18 -21.27
N ALA A 89 21.21 30.32 -21.47
CA ALA A 89 20.95 29.69 -22.76
C ALA A 89 20.58 30.74 -23.84
N ALA A 90 19.64 31.65 -23.55
CA ALA A 90 19.25 32.72 -24.47
C ALA A 90 20.43 33.65 -24.84
N ARG A 91 21.37 33.86 -23.91
CA ARG A 91 22.61 34.61 -24.17
C ARG A 91 23.57 33.89 -25.10
N ARG A 92 23.70 32.57 -24.95
CA ARG A 92 24.50 31.73 -25.85
C ARG A 92 23.96 31.73 -27.28
N ASP A 93 22.65 31.74 -27.43
CA ASP A 93 21.96 31.71 -28.74
C ASP A 93 21.86 33.09 -29.41
N GLY A 94 22.62 34.10 -28.94
CA GLY A 94 22.65 35.44 -29.52
C GLY A 94 21.39 36.27 -29.32
N ARG A 95 20.46 35.85 -28.46
CA ARG A 95 19.22 36.59 -28.12
C ARG A 95 19.36 37.46 -26.86
N ALA A 96 20.55 37.52 -26.27
CA ALA A 96 20.84 38.40 -25.13
C ALA A 96 20.75 39.87 -25.54
N GLY A 97 19.61 40.48 -25.26
CA GLY A 97 19.35 41.89 -25.54
C GLY A 97 17.86 42.23 -25.64
N GLN A 98 16.98 41.24 -25.80
CA GLN A 98 15.55 41.49 -26.03
C GLN A 98 14.73 41.81 -24.76
N ALA A 99 15.27 41.60 -23.57
CA ALA A 99 14.56 41.93 -22.32
C ALA A 99 15.52 42.37 -21.22
N TYR A 100 15.32 43.57 -20.69
CA TYR A 100 15.93 44.01 -19.44
C TYR A 100 15.19 43.37 -18.27
N ARG A 101 15.87 42.51 -17.50
CA ARG A 101 15.33 41.98 -16.24
C ARG A 101 15.56 42.99 -15.13
N THR A 102 14.50 43.40 -14.45
CA THR A 102 14.60 44.26 -13.27
C THR A 102 14.90 43.44 -12.00
N THR A 103 15.36 44.11 -10.94
CA THR A 103 15.51 43.48 -9.62
C THR A 103 14.19 42.94 -9.07
N LYS A 104 13.06 43.56 -9.44
CA LYS A 104 11.71 43.12 -9.10
C LYS A 104 11.36 41.79 -9.76
N ASP A 105 11.69 41.62 -11.05
CA ASP A 105 11.47 40.38 -11.79
C ASP A 105 12.28 39.22 -11.20
N ARG A 106 13.54 39.50 -10.83
CA ARG A 106 14.39 38.54 -10.12
C ARG A 106 13.81 38.12 -8.77
N GLY A 107 13.27 39.08 -8.02
CA GLY A 107 12.60 38.83 -6.75
C GLY A 107 11.38 37.92 -6.91
N ALA A 108 10.57 38.14 -7.96
CA ALA A 108 9.41 37.30 -8.27
C ALA A 108 9.81 35.86 -8.62
N GLU A 109 10.84 35.67 -9.44
CA GLU A 109 11.35 34.34 -9.81
C GLU A 109 11.90 33.57 -8.62
N MET A 110 12.64 34.24 -7.74
CA MET A 110 13.13 33.63 -6.51
C MET A 110 11.99 33.28 -5.56
N ALA A 111 10.90 34.07 -5.52
CA ALA A 111 9.71 33.72 -4.76
C ALA A 111 9.01 32.47 -5.34
N THR A 112 8.88 32.39 -6.67
CA THR A 112 8.34 31.21 -7.35
C THR A 112 9.21 29.97 -7.12
N ALA A 113 10.53 30.09 -7.18
CA ALA A 113 11.45 28.99 -6.88
C ALA A 113 11.27 28.47 -5.45
N ARG A 114 11.13 29.35 -4.46
CA ARG A 114 10.85 28.94 -3.06
C ARG A 114 9.52 28.21 -2.94
N GLN A 115 8.47 28.69 -3.62
CA GLN A 115 7.17 28.03 -3.63
C GLN A 115 7.25 26.61 -4.23
N LEU A 116 7.97 26.45 -5.35
CA LEU A 116 8.19 25.14 -5.98
C LEU A 116 8.93 24.18 -5.05
N LEU A 117 9.96 24.65 -4.34
CA LEU A 117 10.68 23.84 -3.35
C LEU A 117 9.79 23.47 -2.16
N GLN A 118 8.94 24.39 -1.70
CA GLN A 118 7.97 24.12 -0.64
C GLN A 118 6.93 23.06 -1.07
N MET A 119 6.43 23.14 -2.31
CA MET A 119 5.53 22.14 -2.88
C MET A 119 6.21 20.77 -3.05
N GLN A 120 7.47 20.75 -3.47
CA GLN A 120 8.26 19.52 -3.58
C GLN A 120 8.44 18.83 -2.22
N GLU A 121 8.67 19.61 -1.16
CA GLU A 121 8.82 19.12 0.21
C GLU A 121 7.47 18.68 0.82
N SER A 122 6.38 19.40 0.56
CA SER A 122 5.05 18.99 1.02
C SER A 122 4.62 17.67 0.37
N THR A 123 4.91 17.50 -0.93
CA THR A 123 4.66 16.25 -1.67
C THR A 123 5.47 15.10 -1.08
N ARG A 124 6.75 15.34 -0.74
CA ARG A 124 7.60 14.34 -0.06
C ARG A 124 6.99 13.89 1.28
N ARG A 125 6.51 14.85 2.09
CA ARG A 125 5.88 14.56 3.39
C ARG A 125 4.59 13.76 3.23
N LEU A 126 3.73 14.15 2.28
CA LEU A 126 2.50 13.40 1.97
C LEU A 126 2.78 11.96 1.59
N MET A 127 3.77 11.72 0.72
CA MET A 127 4.18 10.36 0.35
C MET A 127 4.70 9.56 1.55
N LYS A 128 5.50 10.19 2.42
CA LYS A 128 6.02 9.55 3.64
C LYS A 128 4.87 9.16 4.58
N ASN A 129 3.92 10.06 4.80
CA ASN A 129 2.77 9.83 5.67
C ASN A 129 1.86 8.72 5.13
N GLY A 130 1.58 8.73 3.82
CA GLY A 130 0.81 7.65 3.18
C GLY A 130 1.46 6.27 3.31
N ARG A 131 2.80 6.19 3.25
CA ARG A 131 3.53 4.94 3.50
C ARG A 131 3.41 4.47 4.95
N ALA A 132 3.49 5.39 5.91
CA ALA A 132 3.34 5.09 7.33
C ALA A 132 1.93 4.56 7.64
N GLN A 133 0.90 5.29 7.22
CA GLN A 133 -0.51 4.90 7.39
C GLN A 133 -0.79 3.50 6.83
N ARG A 134 -0.27 3.19 5.64
CA ARG A 134 -0.44 1.87 5.03
C ARG A 134 0.21 0.76 5.86
N THR A 135 1.40 1.01 6.39
CA THR A 135 2.11 0.06 7.24
C THR A 135 1.34 -0.20 8.54
N GLU A 136 0.75 0.85 9.10
CA GLU A 136 -0.12 0.76 10.28
C GLU A 136 -1.41 0.00 9.98
N SER A 137 -2.10 0.28 8.87
CA SER A 137 -3.30 -0.46 8.46
C SER A 137 -3.00 -1.95 8.27
N PHE A 138 -1.85 -2.29 7.67
CA PHE A 138 -1.44 -3.68 7.51
C PHE A 138 -1.16 -4.37 8.85
N ARG A 139 -0.49 -3.66 9.79
CA ARG A 139 -0.25 -4.17 11.15
C ARG A 139 -1.57 -4.39 11.90
N ALA A 140 -2.49 -3.43 11.84
CA ALA A 140 -3.81 -3.52 12.47
C ALA A 140 -4.63 -4.69 11.91
N GLN A 141 -4.63 -4.88 10.58
CA GLN A 141 -5.31 -6.01 9.94
C GLN A 141 -4.73 -7.36 10.37
N LYS A 142 -3.40 -7.46 10.54
CA LYS A 142 -2.75 -8.68 11.03
C LYS A 142 -3.10 -8.97 12.49
N GLN A 143 -3.28 -7.95 13.32
CA GLN A 143 -3.72 -8.11 14.71
C GLN A 143 -5.17 -8.57 14.81
N TRP A 144 -6.07 -8.04 13.97
CA TRP A 144 -7.48 -8.43 13.94
C TRP A 144 -7.70 -9.90 13.51
N ASN A 145 -6.81 -10.42 12.66
CA ASN A 145 -6.88 -11.80 12.17
C ASN A 145 -6.20 -12.83 13.09
N ARG A 146 -5.68 -12.42 14.26
CA ARG A 146 -5.18 -13.30 15.32
C ARG A 146 -6.26 -13.51 16.37
#